data_AF-A0AAW1LQW4-F1
#
_entry.id   AF-A0AAW1LQW4-F1
#
_cell.length_a   1.000
_cell.length_b   1.000
_cell.length_c   1.000
_cell.angle_alpha   90.00
_cell.angle_beta   90.00
_cell.angle_gamma   90.00
#
_symmetry.space_group_name_H-M   'P 1'
#
loop_
_entity.id
_entity.type
_entity.pdbx_description
1 polymer ?
#
loop_
_entity_poly.entity_id
_entity_poly.type
_entity_poly.pdbx_seq_one_letter_code
_entity_poly.pdbx_strand_id
1 'polypeptide(L)'
;MVRPFNFVVLICVIAYVTAAGRKPTPEPDDVSVSDECPEPDGYFADAEQCDKYYECKSGLATERLCPDGLVFNDFSIDYEKCDLPFNIDCSQRPKLQTPDPSEHCPRKHGYFAHEQKNICDKFYYCVDGKFNMITCPNGLVYNERAGICSWPDEAKREGCTSEDVFQFGCPKVNESIAVTHPRYADPEDCQYFYVCINGDTPRRNGCKLGQVFDDVQKTCNWARHVPECADWYKGQLTDEELAALENPPTRKPRPATPIRRKGVKKPREEED
;
A
#
# COMPACT_ATOMS: atom_id res chain seq x y z
N MET A 1 -28.56 -50.71 53.83
CA MET A 1 -29.99 -50.64 53.45
C MET A 1 -30.05 -50.59 51.94
N VAL A 2 -30.74 -51.56 51.35
CA VAL A 2 -30.79 -51.84 49.90
C VAL A 2 -32.27 -51.94 49.51
N ARG A 3 -32.61 -51.45 48.31
CA ARG A 3 -33.86 -51.56 47.49
C ARG A 3 -34.91 -50.44 47.61
N PRO A 4 -35.78 -50.24 46.57
CA PRO A 4 -35.79 -50.87 45.23
C PRO A 4 -35.90 -49.90 44.02
N PHE A 5 -35.46 -50.42 42.88
CA PHE A 5 -35.72 -49.93 41.52
C PHE A 5 -37.17 -50.25 41.11
N ASN A 6 -37.88 -49.27 40.54
CA ASN A 6 -39.16 -49.48 39.85
C ASN A 6 -38.94 -49.50 38.34
N PHE A 7 -39.25 -50.63 37.72
CA PHE A 7 -39.30 -50.84 36.27
C PHE A 7 -40.61 -50.24 35.73
N VAL A 8 -40.51 -49.26 34.84
CA VAL A 8 -41.64 -48.84 33.99
C VAL A 8 -41.35 -49.35 32.58
N VAL A 9 -42.19 -50.28 32.14
CA VAL A 9 -42.23 -50.85 30.78
C VAL A 9 -42.94 -49.83 29.89
N LEU A 10 -42.24 -49.27 28.89
CA LEU A 10 -42.83 -48.44 27.85
C LEU A 10 -42.82 -49.19 26.52
N ILE A 11 -44.01 -49.33 25.94
CA ILE A 11 -44.34 -50.13 24.76
C ILE A 11 -43.95 -49.37 23.48
N CYS A 12 -43.38 -50.11 22.52
CA CYS A 12 -42.95 -49.69 21.18
C CYS A 12 -44.05 -49.07 20.32
N VAL A 13 -43.69 -48.03 19.55
CA VAL A 13 -44.29 -47.77 18.23
C VAL A 13 -43.14 -47.57 17.24
N ILE A 14 -42.83 -48.61 16.45
CA ILE A 14 -41.85 -48.55 15.37
C ILE A 14 -42.59 -48.03 14.13
N ALA A 15 -42.33 -46.79 13.75
CA ALA A 15 -42.76 -46.25 12.46
C ALA A 15 -41.77 -46.72 11.38
N TYR A 16 -42.22 -47.59 10.48
CA TYR A 16 -41.48 -47.97 9.29
C TYR A 16 -41.51 -46.82 8.28
N VAL A 17 -40.40 -46.09 8.15
CA VAL A 17 -40.19 -45.15 7.04
C VAL A 17 -39.62 -45.93 5.87
N THR A 18 -40.38 -46.03 4.79
CA THR A 18 -39.94 -46.65 3.53
C THR A 18 -38.94 -45.73 2.84
N ALA A 19 -37.69 -46.18 2.71
CA ALA A 19 -36.66 -45.50 1.93
C ALA A 19 -36.93 -45.69 0.43
N ALA A 20 -37.50 -44.68 -0.22
CA ALA A 20 -37.54 -44.59 -1.68
C ALA A 20 -36.18 -44.06 -2.17
N GLY A 21 -35.45 -44.89 -2.92
CA GLY A 21 -34.15 -44.54 -3.49
C GLY A 21 -34.26 -43.35 -4.46
N ARG A 22 -33.61 -42.23 -4.11
CA ARG A 22 -33.32 -41.16 -5.06
C ARG A 22 -32.15 -41.59 -5.93
N LYS A 23 -32.35 -41.55 -7.25
CA LYS A 23 -31.25 -41.61 -8.22
C LYS A 23 -30.28 -40.45 -7.93
N PRO A 24 -28.96 -40.67 -7.92
CA PRO A 24 -28.01 -39.58 -7.83
C PRO A 24 -28.17 -38.69 -9.06
N THR A 25 -28.44 -37.42 -8.81
CA THR A 25 -28.31 -36.32 -9.76
C THR A 25 -26.83 -36.24 -10.18
N PRO A 26 -26.48 -35.98 -11.45
CA PRO A 26 -25.10 -35.71 -11.81
C PRO A 26 -24.65 -34.46 -11.04
N GLU A 27 -23.57 -34.60 -10.26
CA GLU A 27 -22.84 -33.46 -9.73
C GLU A 27 -22.28 -32.66 -10.93
N PRO A 28 -22.17 -31.32 -10.82
CA PRO A 28 -21.59 -30.53 -11.88
C PRO A 28 -20.16 -31.02 -12.12
N ASP A 29 -19.92 -31.35 -13.37
CA ASP A 29 -18.70 -31.96 -13.88
C ASP A 29 -17.45 -31.26 -13.34
N ASP A 30 -16.54 -32.10 -12.86
CA ASP A 30 -15.11 -31.87 -12.72
C ASP A 30 -14.61 -31.03 -13.91
N VAL A 31 -14.24 -29.78 -13.64
CA VAL A 31 -13.64 -28.90 -14.65
C VAL A 31 -12.24 -29.44 -14.92
N SER A 32 -12.15 -30.39 -15.85
CA SER A 32 -10.91 -30.73 -16.51
C SER A 32 -10.35 -29.44 -17.10
N VAL A 33 -9.24 -28.95 -16.56
CA VAL A 33 -8.40 -27.93 -17.19
C VAL A 33 -8.14 -28.43 -18.60
N SER A 34 -8.76 -27.80 -19.60
CA SER A 34 -8.62 -28.26 -20.97
C SER A 34 -7.16 -28.10 -21.36
N ASP A 35 -6.54 -29.18 -21.83
CA ASP A 35 -5.27 -29.15 -22.56
C ASP A 35 -5.34 -28.26 -23.84
N GLU A 36 -6.50 -27.67 -24.12
CA GLU A 36 -6.74 -26.70 -25.18
C GLU A 36 -6.58 -25.24 -24.71
N CYS A 37 -5.75 -24.52 -25.47
CA CYS A 37 -5.60 -23.09 -25.39
C CYS A 37 -6.91 -22.35 -25.74
N PRO A 38 -7.27 -21.27 -25.01
CA PRO A 38 -8.42 -20.43 -25.37
C PRO A 38 -8.31 -19.83 -26.78
N GLU A 39 -7.10 -19.43 -27.19
CA GLU A 39 -6.78 -19.01 -28.56
C GLU A 39 -5.51 -19.72 -29.05
N PRO A 40 -5.27 -19.83 -30.37
CA PRO A 40 -4.11 -20.53 -30.91
C PRO A 40 -2.77 -19.99 -30.38
N ASP A 41 -2.66 -18.67 -30.23
CA ASP A 41 -1.45 -18.00 -29.79
C ASP A 41 -1.79 -17.00 -28.67
N GLY A 42 -0.94 -16.92 -27.65
CA GLY A 42 -1.06 -15.93 -26.58
C GLY A 42 -0.64 -16.44 -25.21
N TYR A 43 -0.88 -15.63 -24.19
CA TYR A 43 -0.59 -15.93 -22.79
C TYR A 43 -1.86 -15.92 -21.95
N PHE A 44 -2.12 -17.00 -21.22
CA PHE A 44 -3.37 -17.21 -20.48
C PHE A 44 -3.11 -17.55 -19.03
N ALA A 45 -3.86 -16.93 -18.11
CA ALA A 45 -3.74 -17.21 -16.68
C ALA A 45 -4.19 -18.64 -16.34
N ASP A 46 -3.56 -19.24 -15.34
CA ASP A 46 -4.09 -20.44 -14.69
C ASP A 46 -5.34 -20.12 -13.86
N ALA A 47 -6.26 -21.08 -13.79
CA ALA A 47 -7.55 -20.91 -13.11
C ALA A 47 -7.44 -20.85 -11.58
N GLU A 48 -6.40 -21.41 -10.97
CA GLU A 48 -6.28 -21.55 -9.52
C GLU A 48 -5.03 -20.89 -8.93
N GLN A 49 -3.97 -20.73 -9.73
CA GLN A 49 -2.65 -20.27 -9.32
C GLN A 49 -2.29 -18.91 -9.95
N CYS A 50 -2.10 -17.88 -9.13
CA CYS A 50 -1.94 -16.51 -9.62
C CYS A 50 -0.61 -16.26 -10.35
N ASP A 51 0.42 -17.03 -10.03
CA ASP A 51 1.74 -16.91 -10.63
C ASP A 51 2.02 -17.96 -11.72
N LYS A 52 1.00 -18.75 -12.11
CA LYS A 52 1.06 -19.68 -13.23
C LYS A 52 0.29 -19.14 -14.43
N TYR A 53 0.83 -19.39 -15.61
CA TYR A 53 0.23 -19.06 -16.89
C TYR A 53 0.64 -20.07 -17.95
N TYR A 54 -0.05 -20.03 -19.08
CA TYR A 54 0.19 -20.88 -20.24
C TYR A 54 0.61 -20.01 -21.41
N GLU A 55 1.73 -20.38 -22.03
CA GLU A 55 2.13 -19.87 -23.33
C GLU A 55 1.54 -20.79 -24.40
N CYS A 56 0.61 -20.27 -25.18
CA CYS A 56 -0.03 -20.97 -26.28
C CYS A 56 0.64 -20.63 -27.60
N LYS A 57 1.01 -21.66 -28.35
CA LYS A 57 1.57 -21.53 -29.70
C LYS A 57 0.93 -22.55 -30.62
N SER A 58 0.21 -22.08 -31.64
CA SER A 58 -0.55 -22.93 -32.57
C SER A 58 -1.46 -23.94 -31.86
N GLY A 59 -2.09 -23.51 -30.76
CA GLY A 59 -3.00 -24.31 -29.94
C GLY A 59 -2.34 -25.24 -28.92
N LEU A 60 -1.00 -25.28 -28.87
CA LEU A 60 -0.26 -26.08 -27.89
C LEU A 60 0.08 -25.24 -26.65
N ALA A 61 -0.48 -25.61 -25.51
CA ALA A 61 -0.22 -24.95 -24.23
C ALA A 61 1.12 -25.43 -23.64
N THR A 62 1.97 -24.49 -23.25
CA THR A 62 3.16 -24.73 -22.43
C THR A 62 3.00 -24.04 -21.10
N GLU A 63 3.03 -24.81 -20.00
CA GLU A 63 2.98 -24.25 -18.65
C GLU A 63 4.22 -23.41 -18.34
N ARG A 64 4.00 -22.27 -17.70
CA ARG A 64 5.02 -21.33 -17.24
C ARG A 64 4.70 -20.82 -15.84
N LEU A 65 5.73 -20.35 -15.14
CA LEU A 65 5.62 -19.68 -13.85
C LEU A 65 6.27 -18.30 -13.95
N CYS A 66 5.63 -17.32 -13.34
CA CYS A 66 6.25 -16.03 -13.10
C CYS A 66 7.44 -16.19 -12.14
N PRO A 67 8.45 -15.30 -12.22
CA PRO A 67 9.53 -15.27 -11.24
C PRO A 67 8.99 -15.22 -9.80
N ASP A 68 9.65 -15.91 -8.87
CA ASP A 68 9.16 -16.06 -7.49
C ASP A 68 8.91 -14.71 -6.80
N GLY A 69 7.66 -14.46 -6.42
CA GLY A 69 7.20 -13.21 -5.81
C GLY A 69 6.50 -12.25 -6.77
N LEU A 70 6.41 -12.58 -8.06
CA LEU A 70 5.54 -11.93 -9.05
C LEU A 70 4.35 -12.82 -9.39
N VAL A 71 3.30 -12.22 -9.94
CA VAL A 71 2.07 -12.88 -10.38
C VAL A 71 1.77 -12.52 -11.83
N PHE A 72 1.07 -13.41 -12.54
CA PHE A 72 0.77 -13.20 -13.95
C PHE A 72 -0.27 -12.10 -14.13
N ASN A 73 0.02 -11.15 -15.01
CA ASN A 73 -0.85 -10.05 -15.40
C ASN A 73 -1.56 -10.42 -16.71
N ASP A 74 -2.86 -10.67 -16.62
CA ASP A 74 -3.71 -11.17 -17.69
C ASP A 74 -4.49 -10.08 -18.44
N PHE A 75 -4.11 -8.80 -18.30
CA PHE A 75 -4.76 -7.69 -19.01
C PHE A 75 -4.48 -7.68 -20.52
N SER A 76 -3.49 -8.43 -20.99
CA SER A 76 -3.17 -8.58 -22.41
C SER A 76 -2.67 -10.00 -22.69
N ILE A 77 -3.25 -10.64 -23.71
CA ILE A 77 -2.84 -11.98 -24.16
C ILE A 77 -1.62 -11.96 -25.09
N ASP A 78 -1.23 -10.78 -25.60
CA ASP A 78 -0.17 -10.65 -26.62
C ASP A 78 1.24 -10.63 -26.01
N TYR A 79 1.35 -10.31 -24.72
CA TYR A 79 2.63 -10.09 -24.05
C TYR A 79 2.69 -10.86 -22.73
N GLU A 80 3.78 -11.59 -22.56
CA GLU A 80 4.13 -12.19 -21.28
C GLU A 80 4.44 -11.09 -20.26
N LYS A 81 3.59 -10.95 -19.24
CA LYS A 81 3.79 -9.95 -18.19
C LYS A 81 3.55 -10.56 -16.83
N CYS A 82 4.58 -10.48 -15.99
CA CYS A 82 4.49 -10.70 -14.56
C CYS A 82 4.57 -9.35 -13.85
N ASP A 83 3.73 -9.15 -12.85
CA ASP A 83 3.61 -7.92 -12.09
C ASP A 83 3.62 -8.23 -10.58
N LEU A 84 3.71 -7.19 -9.77
CA LEU A 84 3.67 -7.35 -8.33
C LEU A 84 2.27 -7.75 -7.85
N PRO A 85 2.14 -8.59 -6.80
CA PRO A 85 0.84 -9.02 -6.28
C PRO A 85 -0.11 -7.89 -5.87
N PHE A 86 0.41 -6.69 -5.61
CA PHE A 86 -0.41 -5.52 -5.26
C PHE A 86 -1.10 -4.87 -6.47
N ASN A 87 -0.64 -5.17 -7.68
CA ASN A 87 -1.18 -4.61 -8.92
C ASN A 87 -2.23 -5.53 -9.59
N ILE A 88 -2.33 -6.78 -9.15
CA ILE A 88 -3.17 -7.82 -9.77
C ILE A 88 -4.07 -8.44 -8.71
N ASP A 89 -5.36 -8.55 -9.00
CA ASP A 89 -6.30 -9.22 -8.10
C ASP A 89 -6.20 -10.75 -8.24
N CYS A 90 -5.51 -11.37 -7.29
CA CYS A 90 -5.38 -12.82 -7.19
C CYS A 90 -6.52 -13.50 -6.42
N SER A 91 -7.59 -12.79 -6.04
CA SER A 91 -8.65 -13.33 -5.15
C SER A 91 -9.34 -14.58 -5.70
N GLN A 92 -9.43 -14.72 -7.03
CA GLN A 92 -10.04 -15.87 -7.70
C GLN A 92 -9.06 -17.03 -7.92
N ARG A 93 -7.76 -16.77 -7.89
CA ARG A 93 -6.69 -17.75 -8.15
C ARG A 93 -5.57 -17.62 -7.10
N PRO A 94 -5.85 -17.89 -5.81
CA PRO A 94 -4.96 -17.50 -4.73
C PRO A 94 -3.71 -18.37 -4.56
N LYS A 95 -3.62 -19.52 -5.26
CA LYS A 95 -2.45 -20.40 -5.13
C LYS A 95 -1.22 -19.69 -5.70
N LEU A 96 -0.06 -19.99 -5.13
CA LEU A 96 1.24 -19.50 -5.58
C LEU A 96 2.25 -20.64 -5.56
N GLN A 97 3.34 -20.49 -6.31
CA GLN A 97 4.46 -21.42 -6.26
C GLN A 97 5.08 -21.44 -4.86
N THR A 98 5.88 -22.47 -4.59
CA THR A 98 6.62 -22.56 -3.33
C THR A 98 7.65 -21.42 -3.26
N PRO A 99 7.71 -20.64 -2.16
CA PRO A 99 8.65 -19.54 -2.05
C PRO A 99 10.12 -20.03 -2.05
N ASP A 100 11.01 -19.24 -2.65
CA ASP A 100 12.47 -19.44 -2.59
C ASP A 100 13.11 -18.28 -1.79
N PRO A 101 13.08 -18.36 -0.45
CA PRO A 101 13.50 -17.26 0.41
C PRO A 101 15.01 -17.03 0.38
N SER A 102 15.39 -15.82 0.71
CA SER A 102 16.77 -15.37 0.90
C SER A 102 16.84 -14.35 2.04
N GLU A 103 18.03 -13.84 2.35
CA GLU A 103 18.21 -12.84 3.40
C GLU A 103 17.27 -11.63 3.18
N HIS A 104 16.41 -11.34 4.16
CA HIS A 104 15.40 -10.27 4.13
C HIS A 104 14.32 -10.36 3.03
N CYS A 105 14.34 -11.42 2.22
CA CYS A 105 13.48 -11.62 1.07
C CYS A 105 12.71 -12.94 1.22
N PRO A 106 11.48 -12.92 1.76
CA PRO A 106 10.59 -14.09 1.79
C PRO A 106 10.34 -14.73 0.41
N ARG A 107 10.43 -13.94 -0.67
CA ARG A 107 10.42 -14.36 -2.07
C ARG A 107 11.53 -13.65 -2.82
N LYS A 108 11.95 -14.14 -4.00
CA LYS A 108 13.02 -13.50 -4.81
C LYS A 108 12.70 -12.07 -5.24
N HIS A 109 11.44 -11.78 -5.54
CA HIS A 109 10.97 -10.47 -5.98
C HIS A 109 9.87 -9.94 -5.06
N GLY A 110 9.87 -8.63 -4.83
CA GLY A 110 8.76 -7.97 -4.14
C GLY A 110 9.21 -6.94 -3.11
N TYR A 111 8.23 -6.48 -2.33
CA TYR A 111 8.43 -5.55 -1.23
C TYR A 111 7.97 -6.20 0.07
N PHE A 112 8.83 -6.22 1.08
CA PHE A 112 8.60 -6.98 2.31
C PHE A 112 8.85 -6.10 3.53
N ALA A 113 7.99 -6.22 4.54
CA ALA A 113 8.17 -5.51 5.79
C ALA A 113 9.45 -5.96 6.50
N HIS A 114 9.99 -5.07 7.32
CA HIS A 114 11.05 -5.44 8.24
C HIS A 114 10.62 -6.58 9.19
N GLU A 115 11.51 -7.54 9.47
CA GLU A 115 11.20 -8.75 10.25
C GLU A 115 10.78 -8.44 11.68
N GLN A 116 11.41 -7.42 12.26
CA GLN A 116 11.04 -6.91 13.57
C GLN A 116 9.76 -6.07 13.46
N LYS A 117 8.68 -6.51 14.12
CA LYS A 117 7.36 -5.88 14.06
C LYS A 117 7.34 -4.41 14.53
N ASN A 118 8.20 -4.04 15.46
CA ASN A 118 8.33 -2.66 15.97
C ASN A 118 9.08 -1.72 15.01
N ILE A 119 9.68 -2.23 13.94
CA ILE A 119 10.27 -1.40 12.88
C ILE A 119 9.19 -1.19 11.81
N CYS A 120 8.47 -0.10 11.99
CA CYS A 120 7.29 0.25 11.20
C CYS A 120 7.63 0.97 9.89
N ASP A 121 8.74 1.71 9.88
CA ASP A 121 9.16 2.65 8.84
C ASP A 121 10.13 2.04 7.81
N LYS A 122 10.55 0.79 7.95
CA LYS A 122 11.51 0.15 7.04
C LYS A 122 10.93 -1.07 6.36
N PHE A 123 11.34 -1.26 5.13
CA PHE A 123 10.96 -2.39 4.29
C PHE A 123 12.09 -2.73 3.32
N TYR A 124 12.03 -3.92 2.74
CA TYR A 124 13.00 -4.42 1.78
C TYR A 124 12.38 -4.45 0.39
N TYR A 125 13.14 -3.98 -0.60
CA TYR A 125 12.86 -4.19 -2.01
C TYR A 125 13.78 -5.27 -2.55
N CYS A 126 13.21 -6.39 -2.98
CA CYS A 126 13.93 -7.58 -3.42
C CYS A 126 13.88 -7.75 -4.94
N VAL A 127 15.04 -8.04 -5.53
CA VAL A 127 15.19 -8.45 -6.93
C VAL A 127 16.17 -9.61 -6.98
N ASP A 128 15.75 -10.77 -7.50
CA ASP A 128 16.53 -12.01 -7.55
C ASP A 128 17.11 -12.40 -6.16
N GLY A 129 16.33 -12.16 -5.10
CA GLY A 129 16.73 -12.45 -3.72
C GLY A 129 17.78 -11.50 -3.13
N LYS A 130 18.12 -10.41 -3.82
CA LYS A 130 18.96 -9.34 -3.28
C LYS A 130 18.09 -8.19 -2.82
N PHE A 131 18.26 -7.78 -1.57
CA PHE A 131 17.46 -6.71 -0.97
C PHE A 131 18.15 -5.35 -1.02
N ASN A 132 17.34 -4.29 -1.08
CA ASN A 132 17.70 -2.95 -0.63
C ASN A 132 16.74 -2.57 0.50
N MET A 133 17.27 -2.12 1.64
CA MET A 133 16.45 -1.59 2.73
C MET A 133 16.06 -0.13 2.44
N ILE A 134 14.77 0.16 2.48
CA ILE A 134 14.20 1.48 2.22
C ILE A 134 13.52 1.96 3.50
N THR A 135 13.73 3.24 3.84
CA THR A 135 13.05 3.92 4.95
C THR A 135 11.93 4.79 4.39
N CYS A 136 10.73 4.65 4.94
CA CYS A 136 9.59 5.48 4.63
C CYS A 136 9.84 6.94 5.03
N PRO A 137 9.22 7.91 4.34
CA PRO A 137 9.22 9.30 4.77
C PRO A 137 8.72 9.43 6.23
N ASN A 138 9.23 10.43 6.94
CA ASN A 138 8.92 10.65 8.35
C ASN A 138 7.41 10.62 8.63
N GLY A 139 7.01 9.79 9.59
CA GLY A 139 5.61 9.63 10.02
C GLY A 139 4.75 8.72 9.16
N LEU A 140 5.33 8.09 8.12
CA LEU A 140 4.69 7.02 7.37
C LEU A 140 5.25 5.66 7.79
N VAL A 141 4.43 4.63 7.62
CA VAL A 141 4.81 3.23 7.86
C VAL A 141 4.62 2.42 6.60
N TYR A 142 5.37 1.33 6.47
CA TYR A 142 5.22 0.44 5.33
C TYR A 142 3.88 -0.32 5.41
N ASN A 143 3.08 -0.19 4.35
CA ASN A 143 1.81 -0.86 4.17
C ASN A 143 1.99 -2.10 3.29
N GLU A 144 2.09 -3.26 3.92
CA GLU A 144 2.31 -4.55 3.25
C GLU A 144 1.24 -4.90 2.22
N ARG A 145 0.00 -4.45 2.44
CA ARG A 145 -1.12 -4.72 1.51
C ARG A 145 -1.01 -3.89 0.24
N ALA A 146 -0.62 -2.63 0.37
CA ALA A 146 -0.56 -1.69 -0.75
C ALA A 146 0.83 -1.61 -1.40
N GLY A 147 1.87 -2.15 -0.77
CA GLY A 147 3.25 -2.09 -1.25
C GLY A 147 3.86 -0.68 -1.22
N ILE A 148 3.34 0.21 -0.38
CA ILE A 148 3.73 1.62 -0.31
C ILE A 148 3.87 2.09 1.14
N CYS A 149 4.49 3.25 1.35
CA CYS A 149 4.43 3.93 2.64
C CYS A 149 3.10 4.70 2.76
N SER A 150 2.33 4.44 3.81
CA SER A 150 1.07 5.14 4.10
C SER A 150 1.00 5.58 5.56
N TRP A 151 -0.03 6.32 5.92
CA TRP A 151 -0.24 6.69 7.32
C TRP A 151 -0.49 5.43 8.18
N PRO A 152 -0.08 5.42 9.46
CA PRO A 152 -0.29 4.29 10.37
C PRO A 152 -1.74 3.78 10.41
N ASP A 153 -2.72 4.71 10.46
CA ASP A 153 -4.15 4.41 10.49
C ASP A 153 -4.70 3.80 9.19
N GLU A 154 -4.03 4.06 8.07
CA GLU A 154 -4.35 3.48 6.75
C GLU A 154 -3.66 2.12 6.56
N ALA A 155 -2.42 1.99 7.04
CA ALA A 155 -1.65 0.76 6.95
C ALA A 155 -2.23 -0.36 7.82
N LYS A 156 -2.82 -0.01 8.99
CA LYS A 156 -3.43 -0.94 9.95
C LYS A 156 -2.49 -2.10 10.30
N ARG A 157 -1.19 -1.83 10.35
CA ARG A 157 -0.16 -2.80 10.72
C ARG A 157 -0.16 -2.96 12.23
N GLU A 158 -0.23 -4.21 12.69
CA GLU A 158 -0.23 -4.54 14.11
C GLU A 158 1.05 -4.00 14.79
N GLY A 159 0.89 -3.25 15.89
CA GLY A 159 2.02 -2.66 16.63
C GLY A 159 2.64 -1.42 15.97
N CYS A 160 1.99 -0.86 14.95
CA CYS A 160 2.40 0.36 14.27
C CYS A 160 1.22 1.34 14.19
N THR A 161 0.49 1.54 15.29
CA THR A 161 -0.55 2.58 15.34
C THR A 161 0.07 3.97 15.30
N SER A 162 -0.73 5.00 15.02
CA SER A 162 -0.24 6.38 15.04
C SER A 162 0.36 6.74 16.40
N GLU A 163 -0.30 6.34 17.48
CA GLU A 163 0.15 6.54 18.85
C GLU A 163 1.47 5.79 19.14
N ASP A 164 1.63 4.56 18.64
CA ASP A 164 2.87 3.78 18.81
C ASP A 164 4.05 4.44 18.08
N VAL A 165 3.83 4.87 16.84
CA VAL A 165 4.86 5.45 15.97
C VAL A 165 5.28 6.82 16.47
N PHE A 166 4.32 7.64 16.91
CA PHE A 166 4.58 9.02 17.32
C PHE A 166 4.81 9.20 18.80
N GLN A 167 4.51 8.19 19.63
CA GLN A 167 4.51 8.28 21.09
C GLN A 167 3.72 9.48 21.62
N PHE A 168 2.68 9.87 20.87
CA PHE A 168 1.85 11.04 21.12
C PHE A 168 0.39 10.61 21.08
N GLY A 169 -0.40 11.05 22.06
CA GLY A 169 -1.84 10.82 22.13
C GLY A 169 -2.60 12.13 21.95
N CYS A 170 -3.63 12.12 21.12
CA CYS A 170 -4.48 13.29 20.91
C CYS A 170 -5.21 13.71 22.19
N PRO A 171 -5.13 14.99 22.60
CA PRO A 171 -5.92 15.51 23.70
C PRO A 171 -7.42 15.27 23.47
N LYS A 172 -8.12 14.82 24.52
CA LYS A 172 -9.57 14.56 24.43
C LYS A 172 -10.33 15.88 24.30
N VAL A 173 -11.14 15.97 23.25
CA VAL A 173 -11.99 17.12 22.93
C VAL A 173 -13.43 16.68 22.67
N ASN A 174 -14.35 17.62 22.65
CA ASN A 174 -15.74 17.34 22.26
C ASN A 174 -15.85 17.10 20.74
N GLU A 175 -16.99 16.59 20.31
CA GLU A 175 -17.23 16.23 18.91
C GLU A 175 -17.11 17.43 17.95
N SER A 176 -17.58 18.62 18.36
CA SER A 176 -17.50 19.82 17.52
C SER A 176 -16.08 20.31 17.27
N ILE A 177 -15.15 20.07 18.20
CA ILE A 177 -13.72 20.35 17.98
C ILE A 177 -13.07 19.18 17.23
N ALA A 178 -13.41 17.93 17.55
CA ALA A 178 -12.86 16.74 16.92
C ALA A 178 -12.99 16.75 15.39
N VAL A 179 -14.17 17.15 14.88
CA VAL A 179 -14.43 17.26 13.43
C VAL A 179 -13.58 18.32 12.73
N THR A 180 -12.97 19.25 13.47
CA THR A 180 -12.06 20.28 12.90
C THR A 180 -10.61 19.80 12.77
N HIS A 181 -10.33 18.57 13.23
CA HIS A 181 -8.99 17.99 13.27
C HIS A 181 -7.98 18.90 13.99
N PRO A 182 -8.13 19.06 15.32
CA PRO A 182 -7.33 20.03 16.08
C PRO A 182 -5.83 19.75 15.97
N ARG A 183 -5.05 20.82 16.10
CA ARG A 183 -3.59 20.79 15.94
C ARG A 183 -2.90 21.09 17.26
N TYR A 184 -1.77 20.42 17.49
CA TYR A 184 -0.98 20.54 18.71
C TYR A 184 0.50 20.57 18.37
N ALA A 185 1.26 21.46 18.99
CA ALA A 185 2.71 21.49 18.85
C ALA A 185 3.33 20.12 19.18
N ASP A 186 4.39 19.77 18.45
CA ASP A 186 5.26 18.68 18.84
C ASP A 186 6.13 19.15 20.04
N PRO A 187 6.14 18.42 21.17
CA PRO A 187 6.85 18.85 22.37
C PRO A 187 8.38 18.84 22.24
N GLU A 188 8.92 18.05 21.30
CA GLU A 188 10.36 17.86 21.14
C GLU A 188 10.93 18.57 19.90
N ASP A 189 10.06 19.05 19.01
CA ASP A 189 10.46 19.60 17.72
C ASP A 189 9.57 20.76 17.26
N CYS A 190 10.06 21.99 17.44
CA CYS A 190 9.33 23.19 17.07
C CYS A 190 8.94 23.26 15.59
N GLN A 191 9.63 22.57 14.68
CA GLN A 191 9.26 22.56 13.25
C GLN A 191 8.00 21.72 13.00
N TYR A 192 7.68 20.76 13.87
CA TYR A 192 6.59 19.81 13.67
C TYR A 192 5.41 20.05 14.60
N PHE A 193 4.28 19.48 14.22
CA PHE A 193 3.03 19.49 14.97
C PHE A 193 2.20 18.27 14.62
N TYR A 194 1.28 17.92 15.50
CA TYR A 194 0.32 16.85 15.27
C TYR A 194 -1.02 17.40 14.82
N VAL A 195 -1.60 16.77 13.80
CA VAL A 195 -3.00 16.92 13.42
C VAL A 195 -3.76 15.71 13.95
N CYS A 196 -4.75 15.93 14.81
CA CYS A 196 -5.57 14.88 15.38
C CYS A 196 -6.81 14.64 14.51
N ILE A 197 -6.73 13.69 13.59
CA ILE A 197 -7.86 13.30 12.74
C ILE A 197 -8.99 12.80 13.65
N ASN A 198 -10.19 13.35 13.43
CA ASN A 198 -11.37 13.15 14.28
C ASN A 198 -11.13 13.31 15.79
N GLY A 199 -10.11 14.08 16.20
CA GLY A 199 -9.77 14.32 17.60
C GLY A 199 -9.10 13.15 18.33
N ASP A 200 -8.79 12.04 17.65
CA ASP A 200 -8.21 10.86 18.29
C ASP A 200 -6.95 10.32 17.61
N THR A 201 -6.83 10.43 16.29
CA THR A 201 -5.75 9.79 15.52
C THR A 201 -4.67 10.79 15.13
N PRO A 202 -3.47 10.76 15.72
CA PRO A 202 -2.44 11.74 15.44
C PRO A 202 -1.74 11.50 14.09
N ARG A 203 -1.49 12.58 13.34
CA ARG A 203 -0.61 12.60 12.17
C ARG A 203 0.41 13.73 12.32
N ARG A 204 1.71 13.38 12.38
CA ARG A 204 2.79 14.36 12.45
C ARG A 204 2.95 15.09 11.12
N ASN A 205 2.96 16.41 11.16
CA ASN A 205 3.14 17.31 10.02
C ASN A 205 4.24 18.32 10.34
N GLY A 206 4.87 18.87 9.30
CA GLY A 206 5.96 19.82 9.44
C GLY A 206 5.63 21.19 8.84
N CYS A 207 6.09 22.23 9.50
CA CYS A 207 6.21 23.55 8.92
C CYS A 207 7.35 23.61 7.89
N LYS A 208 7.32 24.63 7.02
CA LYS A 208 8.41 24.84 6.07
C LYS A 208 9.71 25.09 6.83
N LEU A 209 10.85 24.78 6.19
CA LEU A 209 12.16 25.09 6.76
C LEU A 209 12.24 26.59 7.13
N GLY A 210 12.70 26.89 8.34
CA GLY A 210 12.73 28.24 8.91
C GLY A 210 11.45 28.67 9.65
N GLN A 211 10.36 27.93 9.48
CA GLN A 211 9.12 28.11 10.25
C GLN A 211 9.03 27.10 11.39
N VAL A 212 8.24 27.45 12.40
CA VAL A 212 7.89 26.63 13.56
C VAL A 212 6.38 26.69 13.77
N PHE A 213 5.82 25.73 14.49
CA PHE A 213 4.40 25.74 14.80
C PHE A 213 4.10 26.67 15.98
N ASP A 214 3.28 27.70 15.74
CA ASP A 214 2.74 28.59 16.77
C ASP A 214 1.51 27.92 17.39
N ASP A 215 1.66 27.41 18.63
CA ASP A 215 0.59 26.69 19.31
C ASP A 215 -0.54 27.61 19.81
N VAL A 216 -0.32 28.92 19.87
CA VAL A 216 -1.36 29.90 20.22
C VAL A 216 -2.25 30.18 19.02
N GLN A 217 -1.63 30.39 17.85
CA GLN A 217 -2.34 30.67 16.61
C GLN A 217 -2.82 29.39 15.89
N LYS A 218 -2.26 28.23 16.25
CA LYS A 218 -2.47 26.92 15.58
C LYS A 218 -2.03 26.92 14.12
N THR A 219 -0.98 27.68 13.80
CA THR A 219 -0.44 27.82 12.43
C THR A 219 1.08 27.82 12.41
N CYS A 220 1.69 27.60 11.23
CA CYS A 220 3.13 27.78 11.07
C CYS A 220 3.48 29.27 10.95
N ASN A 221 4.43 29.73 11.75
CA ASN A 221 4.97 31.09 11.72
C ASN A 221 6.51 31.03 11.67
N TRP A 222 7.16 32.14 11.32
CA TRP A 222 8.63 32.22 11.36
C TRP A 222 9.12 32.05 12.80
N ALA A 223 10.19 31.28 12.97
CA ALA A 223 10.74 30.94 14.29
C ALA A 223 10.84 32.16 15.22
N ARG A 224 11.41 33.26 14.72
CA ARG A 224 11.58 34.53 15.43
C ARG A 224 10.30 35.18 15.99
N HIS A 225 9.13 34.82 15.49
CA HIS A 225 7.84 35.35 15.95
C HIS A 225 7.16 34.46 17.00
N VAL A 226 7.72 33.28 17.28
CA VAL A 226 7.22 32.31 18.24
C VAL A 226 8.24 32.27 19.39
N PRO A 227 8.04 33.05 20.48
CA PRO A 227 9.07 33.27 21.50
C PRO A 227 9.69 32.00 22.08
N GLU A 228 8.87 30.96 22.29
CA GLU A 228 9.29 29.65 22.81
C GLU A 228 10.20 28.87 21.85
N CYS A 229 10.14 29.17 20.56
CA CYS A 229 10.87 28.49 19.50
C CYS A 229 11.77 29.45 18.68
N ALA A 230 11.97 30.68 19.16
CA ALA A 230 12.72 31.73 18.45
C ALA A 230 14.13 31.30 18.07
N ASP A 231 14.71 30.44 18.90
CA ASP A 231 16.08 29.98 18.80
C ASP A 231 16.22 28.59 18.16
N TRP A 232 15.12 27.98 17.72
CA TRP A 232 15.08 26.59 17.23
C TRP A 232 16.10 26.28 16.13
N TYR A 233 16.27 27.20 15.18
CA TYR A 233 17.19 27.02 14.05
C TYR A 233 18.61 27.54 14.32
N LYS A 234 18.91 28.06 15.53
CA LYS A 234 20.27 28.55 15.84
C LYS A 234 21.27 27.39 15.72
N GLY A 235 22.28 27.58 14.87
CA GLY A 235 23.30 26.56 14.59
C GLY A 235 22.90 25.53 13.53
N GLN A 236 21.65 25.54 13.06
CA GLN A 236 21.21 24.78 11.87
C GLN A 236 21.22 25.66 10.62
N LEU A 237 20.81 26.92 10.77
CA LEU A 237 20.78 27.94 9.73
C LEU A 237 21.43 29.23 10.25
N THR A 238 22.06 29.98 9.36
CA THR A 238 22.48 31.36 9.62
C THR A 238 21.30 32.33 9.59
N ASP A 239 21.46 33.49 10.22
CA ASP A 239 20.43 34.54 10.19
C ASP A 239 20.15 35.02 8.76
N GLU A 240 21.19 35.06 7.91
CA GLU A 240 21.04 35.39 6.49
C GLU A 240 20.24 34.33 5.72
N GLU A 241 20.50 33.04 5.96
CA GLU A 241 19.74 31.95 5.35
C GLU A 241 18.28 31.97 5.77
N LEU A 242 18.01 32.17 7.06
CA LEU A 242 16.65 32.26 7.59
C LEU A 242 15.90 33.47 7.00
N ALA A 243 16.57 34.63 6.91
CA ALA A 243 16.00 35.82 6.28
C ALA A 243 15.73 35.62 4.78
N ALA A 244 16.59 34.88 4.07
CA ALA A 244 16.41 34.55 2.67
C ALA A 244 15.26 33.55 2.42
N LEU A 245 14.97 32.65 3.37
CA LEU A 245 13.80 31.78 3.32
C LEU A 245 12.50 32.59 3.48
N GLU A 246 12.50 33.60 4.34
CA GLU A 246 11.34 34.48 4.56
C GLU A 246 11.11 35.45 3.41
N ASN A 247 12.20 35.99 2.86
CA ASN A 247 12.16 36.96 1.78
C ASN A 247 12.97 36.43 0.59
N PRO A 248 12.42 35.46 -0.17
CA PRO A 248 13.14 34.87 -1.28
C PRO A 248 13.46 35.94 -2.32
N PRO A 249 14.71 36.00 -2.82
CA PRO A 249 15.09 37.01 -3.80
C PRO A 249 14.25 36.87 -5.06
N THR A 250 13.80 37.99 -5.61
CA THR A 250 13.06 37.98 -6.88
C THR A 250 13.95 37.41 -7.97
N ARG A 251 13.46 36.38 -8.68
CA ARG A 251 14.19 35.80 -9.80
C ARG A 251 14.48 36.90 -10.82
N LYS A 252 15.77 37.15 -11.10
CA LYS A 252 16.15 38.04 -12.19
C LYS A 252 15.51 37.53 -13.49
N PRO A 253 14.86 38.40 -14.29
CA PRO A 253 14.30 38.00 -15.57
C PRO A 253 15.37 37.32 -16.41
N ARG A 254 15.06 36.13 -16.95
CA ARG A 254 15.96 35.51 -17.94
C ARG A 254 16.06 36.46 -19.15
N PRO A 255 17.28 36.76 -19.64
CA PRO A 255 17.41 37.55 -20.84
C PRO A 255 16.63 36.89 -21.98
N ALA A 256 15.77 37.66 -22.65
CA ALA A 256 14.94 37.17 -23.73
C ALA A 256 15.84 36.69 -24.88
N THR A 257 15.84 35.39 -25.15
CA THR A 257 16.46 34.85 -26.36
C THR A 257 15.73 35.44 -27.58
N PRO A 258 16.43 36.06 -28.56
CA PRO A 258 15.77 36.63 -29.73
C PRO A 258 15.04 35.53 -30.49
N ILE A 259 13.72 35.67 -30.66
CA ILE A 259 12.92 34.80 -31.51
C ILE A 259 13.33 35.06 -32.96
N ARG A 260 14.14 34.15 -33.52
CA ARG A 260 14.51 34.15 -34.94
C ARG A 260 13.25 33.81 -35.75
N ARG A 261 12.56 34.83 -36.29
CA ARG A 261 11.41 34.64 -37.20
C ARG A 261 11.85 33.78 -38.38
N LYS A 262 11.35 32.54 -38.46
CA LYS A 262 11.48 31.70 -39.66
C LYS A 262 10.68 32.36 -40.78
N GLY A 263 11.37 32.73 -41.86
CA GLY A 263 10.75 33.27 -43.07
C GLY A 263 9.74 32.29 -43.65
N VAL A 264 8.57 32.80 -43.99
CA VAL A 264 7.51 32.09 -44.69
C VAL A 264 8.03 31.70 -46.08
N LYS A 265 8.11 30.39 -46.37
CA LYS A 265 8.34 29.89 -47.73
C LYS A 265 7.07 30.13 -48.56
N LYS A 266 7.23 30.81 -49.68
CA LYS A 266 6.17 31.05 -50.68
C LYS A 266 5.82 29.72 -51.38
N PRO A 267 4.55 29.36 -51.58
CA PRO A 267 4.18 28.18 -52.36
C PRO A 267 4.58 28.34 -53.83
N ARG A 268 4.95 27.24 -54.47
CA ARG A 268 5.22 27.13 -55.91
C ARG A 268 4.24 26.11 -56.46
N GLU A 269 3.30 26.54 -57.29
CA GLU A 269 2.42 25.74 -58.15
C GLU A 269 2.54 26.42 -59.54
N GLU A 270 3.23 25.77 -60.48
CA GLU A 270 2.70 24.88 -61.55
C GLU A 270 2.20 25.69 -62.76
N GLU A 271 3.07 25.82 -63.76
CA GLU A 271 2.71 26.11 -65.15
C GLU A 271 2.93 24.82 -65.94
N ASP A 272 1.84 24.33 -66.55
CA ASP A 272 1.67 23.36 -67.66
C ASP A 272 2.65 22.19 -67.86
#